data_AF-Q2S735-F1
#
_entry.id   AF-Q2S735-F1
#
_cell.length_a   1.000
_cell.length_b   1.000
_cell.length_c   1.000
_cell.angle_alpha   90.00
_cell.angle_beta   90.00
_cell.angle_gamma   90.00
#
_symmetry.space_group_name_H-M   'P 1'
#
loop_
_entity.id
_entity.type
_entity.pdbx_description
1 polymer ?
#
loop_
_entity_poly.entity_id
_entity_poly.type
_entity_poly.pdbx_seq_one_letter_code
_entity_poly.pdbx_strand_id
1 'polypeptide(L)'
;MKTKIAWVAGLALSLTLSANLQAASDDAVAVPQPPITIASETQFKGLLTDERQLRSESTSAYQAISDRRITIHRENASFIKVHFSRFEIPEGGYVVVRNAQGDIAHRYGGANPSLHTLREGDDGTTSFAALSVIGSTAIVEYFPGASGQASYKIEVDSVMEGFPQEEIDELMSQQASGFSTCGVNERRDVQCWADSHPEEYERSRPVARILVNGSSLCTAWRVGPDNRVFTNNHCVSSQSGVANTEVWFNYQRTSCGSGSLAGTKVVTGAAMLATNYELDYTLFTVNNFSSIQSFGYFGLDVRPATNQERIYIPQHGSGNPKELSIESDQNSGGLCRVDRPSANGRGTGTDMGYNCDTIGGSSGSPVLAAQTNRVIALHHFGGCPNQGVLIHKIWPQVAGYFNNQIPPGDNETPNGDPVADFAFAVDRLEVRFSDESSDSDGEIVSWQWDFGDGNSSISRNPTHTYASTGGYSVSLKVTDNDGNSASKTQTVSVGDAPRIEENNLSDNTGDWKHYKMTVSSGMSKLTATISGGSGDADLYVRQGAQPTTSQYNCRPYTNGNNEVCTLNNPAAGDWYISIRAYRDYSGVDLVGELE
;
A
#
# COMPACT_ATOMS: atom_id res chain seq x y z
N MET A 1 38.75 -87.16 48.44
CA MET A 1 37.97 -87.45 47.22
C MET A 1 36.89 -86.38 47.02
N LYS A 2 37.17 -85.49 46.05
CA LYS A 2 36.24 -84.85 45.09
C LYS A 2 35.17 -83.85 45.61
N THR A 3 35.61 -82.61 45.75
CA THR A 3 34.87 -81.36 45.50
C THR A 3 34.50 -81.24 44.01
N LYS A 4 33.25 -80.89 43.68
CA LYS A 4 32.82 -80.61 42.30
C LYS A 4 32.61 -79.10 42.09
N ILE A 5 33.24 -78.65 41.01
CA ILE A 5 33.41 -77.29 40.52
C ILE A 5 32.34 -76.97 39.47
N ALA A 6 31.94 -75.71 39.43
CA ALA A 6 31.00 -75.09 38.49
C ALA A 6 31.43 -75.23 37.02
N TRP A 7 30.45 -75.30 36.12
CA TRP A 7 30.65 -75.06 34.69
C TRP A 7 29.55 -74.19 34.09
N VAL A 8 30.05 -73.25 33.31
CA VAL A 8 29.41 -72.22 32.48
C VAL A 8 28.72 -72.86 31.28
N ALA A 9 27.51 -72.41 30.95
CA ALA A 9 26.87 -72.70 29.68
C ALA A 9 26.98 -71.48 28.76
N GLY A 10 27.87 -71.57 27.77
CA GLY A 10 27.88 -70.70 26.60
C GLY A 10 27.10 -71.36 25.47
N LEU A 11 26.29 -70.58 24.77
CA LEU A 11 25.79 -70.94 23.44
C LEU A 11 26.14 -69.79 22.50
N ALA A 12 26.98 -70.11 21.52
CA ALA A 12 27.34 -69.23 20.41
C ALA A 12 26.20 -69.16 19.40
N LEU A 13 25.88 -67.97 18.91
CA LEU A 13 25.25 -67.82 17.60
C LEU A 13 25.85 -66.63 16.86
N SER A 14 26.24 -66.93 15.63
CA SER A 14 26.95 -66.14 14.62
C SER A 14 26.44 -64.72 14.40
N LEU A 15 27.32 -63.72 14.52
CA LEU A 15 27.14 -62.43 13.84
C LEU A 15 27.49 -62.60 12.36
N THR A 16 26.48 -62.51 11.50
CA THR A 16 26.66 -62.18 10.09
C THR A 16 26.36 -60.69 9.91
N LEU A 17 27.35 -60.00 9.35
CA LEU A 17 27.33 -58.58 9.02
C LEU A 17 26.20 -58.31 8.02
N SER A 18 25.13 -57.65 8.45
CA SER A 18 24.10 -57.12 7.57
C SER A 18 24.10 -55.61 7.74
N ALA A 19 24.57 -54.90 6.72
CA ALA A 19 24.44 -53.45 6.63
C ALA A 19 22.96 -53.06 6.69
N ASN A 20 22.60 -52.20 7.63
CA ASN A 20 21.53 -51.20 7.59
C ASN A 20 21.07 -50.88 9.01
N LEU A 21 21.62 -49.81 9.60
CA LEU A 21 20.89 -48.96 10.55
C LEU A 21 21.71 -47.68 10.76
N GLN A 22 21.51 -46.73 9.85
CA GLN A 22 21.86 -45.34 10.09
C GLN A 22 20.79 -44.47 9.41
N ALA A 23 19.62 -44.43 10.04
CA ALA A 23 18.58 -43.47 9.75
C ALA A 23 18.01 -42.98 11.09
N ALA A 24 17.85 -41.66 11.16
CA ALA A 24 17.21 -40.89 12.22
C ALA A 24 18.02 -40.65 13.51
N SER A 25 18.96 -39.71 13.44
CA SER A 25 19.18 -38.76 14.52
C SER A 25 19.61 -37.43 13.91
N ASP A 26 18.70 -36.46 13.81
CA ASP A 26 18.95 -35.00 13.85
C ASP A 26 17.70 -34.23 13.36
N ASP A 27 16.64 -34.24 14.16
CA ASP A 27 15.62 -33.18 14.13
C ASP A 27 15.75 -32.41 15.45
N ALA A 28 16.74 -31.53 15.54
CA ALA A 28 16.69 -30.47 16.53
C ALA A 28 15.44 -29.65 16.22
N VAL A 29 14.46 -29.69 17.12
CA VAL A 29 13.19 -28.95 16.97
C VAL A 29 13.53 -27.47 16.84
N ALA A 30 13.27 -26.88 15.67
CA ALA A 30 13.42 -25.45 15.44
C ALA A 30 12.59 -24.69 16.49
N VAL A 31 13.20 -23.69 17.12
CA VAL A 31 12.55 -22.92 18.19
C VAL A 31 11.83 -21.72 17.56
N PRO A 32 10.54 -21.51 17.85
CA PRO A 32 9.84 -20.29 17.48
C PRO A 32 10.62 -19.05 17.93
N GLN A 33 10.94 -18.17 16.99
CA GLN A 33 11.53 -16.88 17.35
C GLN A 33 10.41 -15.97 17.84
N PRO A 34 10.44 -15.50 19.10
CA PRO A 34 9.48 -14.51 19.53
C PRO A 34 9.67 -13.23 18.70
N PRO A 35 8.62 -12.38 18.58
CA PRO A 35 8.77 -11.07 17.98
C PRO A 35 9.89 -10.29 18.67
N ILE A 36 10.66 -9.50 17.93
CA ILE A 36 11.70 -8.68 18.54
C ILE A 36 11.05 -7.51 19.25
N THR A 37 11.31 -7.36 20.54
CA THR A 37 11.01 -6.11 21.26
C THR A 37 12.07 -5.06 20.94
N ILE A 38 11.64 -3.97 20.31
CA ILE A 38 12.46 -2.85 19.84
C ILE A 38 12.10 -1.53 20.53
N ALA A 39 11.23 -1.58 21.53
CA ALA A 39 10.82 -0.39 22.27
C ALA A 39 10.48 -0.77 23.70
N SER A 40 10.61 0.20 24.59
CA SER A 40 10.16 0.09 25.96
C SER A 40 9.07 1.10 26.24
N GLU A 41 8.11 0.73 27.07
CA GLU A 41 7.10 1.64 27.56
C GLU A 41 7.55 2.31 28.85
N THR A 42 7.48 3.63 28.90
CA THR A 42 7.73 4.40 30.12
C THR A 42 6.49 5.17 30.53
N GLN A 43 6.27 5.28 31.84
CA GLN A 43 5.23 6.15 32.38
C GLN A 43 5.61 7.61 32.16
N PHE A 44 4.70 8.35 31.54
CA PHE A 44 4.86 9.77 31.28
C PHE A 44 3.54 10.47 31.58
N LYS A 45 3.51 11.28 32.64
CA LYS A 45 2.31 12.04 33.02
C LYS A 45 2.35 13.43 32.40
N GLY A 46 1.74 13.58 31.23
CA GLY A 46 1.58 14.85 30.52
C GLY A 46 0.14 15.36 30.60
N LEU A 47 -0.06 16.65 30.84
CA LEU A 47 -1.39 17.27 30.87
C LEU A 47 -1.47 18.50 29.95
N LEU A 48 -2.38 18.45 28.99
CA LEU A 48 -2.84 19.64 28.26
C LEU A 48 -4.27 19.99 28.71
N THR A 49 -4.44 21.17 29.29
CA THR A 49 -5.76 21.67 29.73
C THR A 49 -5.77 23.20 29.77
N ASP A 50 -6.95 23.82 29.78
CA ASP A 50 -7.06 25.28 29.79
C ASP A 50 -6.57 25.91 31.10
N GLU A 51 -6.13 27.18 31.04
CA GLU A 51 -5.56 27.90 32.19
C GLU A 51 -6.44 27.90 33.45
N ARG A 52 -7.77 27.81 33.31
CA ARG A 52 -8.67 27.79 34.47
C ARG A 52 -8.54 26.48 35.23
N GLN A 53 -8.44 25.35 34.53
CA GLN A 53 -8.24 24.04 35.15
C GLN A 53 -6.84 23.92 35.75
N LEU A 54 -5.81 24.45 35.08
CA LEU A 54 -4.43 24.46 35.61
C LEU A 54 -4.31 25.10 37.00
N ARG A 55 -5.13 26.12 37.29
CA ARG A 55 -5.14 26.79 38.61
C ARG A 55 -5.83 25.96 39.70
N SER A 56 -6.56 24.92 39.33
CA SER A 56 -7.36 24.08 40.23
C SER A 56 -6.81 22.67 40.43
N GLU A 57 -5.93 22.19 39.55
CA GLU A 57 -5.36 20.85 39.64
C GLU A 57 -4.06 20.79 40.46
N SER A 58 -3.83 19.66 41.12
CA SER A 58 -2.54 19.38 41.75
C SER A 58 -1.52 19.03 40.67
N THR A 59 -0.66 19.98 40.33
CA THR A 59 0.32 19.87 39.24
C THR A 59 1.53 19.00 39.60
N SER A 60 1.73 18.64 40.87
CA SER A 60 2.87 17.85 41.33
C SER A 60 2.90 16.41 40.80
N ALA A 61 1.78 15.92 40.28
CA ALA A 61 1.67 14.58 39.72
C ALA A 61 2.12 14.47 38.25
N TYR A 62 2.30 15.59 37.54
CA TYR A 62 2.60 15.60 36.11
C TYR A 62 4.05 16.04 35.83
N GLN A 63 4.68 15.38 34.87
CA GLN A 63 6.04 15.65 34.41
C GLN A 63 6.07 16.83 33.42
N ALA A 64 4.98 17.04 32.67
CA ALA A 64 4.83 18.15 31.74
C ALA A 64 3.39 18.66 31.74
N ILE A 65 3.23 19.98 31.84
CA ILE A 65 1.91 20.61 31.88
C ILE A 65 1.96 21.87 31.01
N SER A 66 0.95 22.05 30.15
CA SER A 66 0.81 23.26 29.34
C SER A 66 -0.65 23.48 28.95
N ASP A 67 -0.99 24.71 28.64
CA ASP A 67 -2.25 25.11 27.99
C ASP A 67 -2.21 24.93 26.47
N ARG A 68 -1.13 24.41 25.90
CA ARG A 68 -1.01 24.35 24.45
C ARG A 68 -0.19 23.21 23.92
N ARG A 69 0.99 23.00 24.49
CA ARG A 69 2.00 22.12 23.89
C ARG A 69 2.81 21.40 24.97
N ILE A 70 2.96 20.09 24.79
CA ILE A 70 3.94 19.28 25.51
C ILE A 70 4.97 18.77 24.50
N THR A 71 6.24 18.85 24.89
CA THR A 71 7.35 18.24 24.15
C THR A 71 7.87 17.06 24.96
N ILE A 72 7.85 15.87 24.35
CA ILE A 72 8.40 14.64 24.90
C ILE A 72 9.69 14.39 24.15
N HIS A 73 10.82 14.48 24.84
CA HIS A 73 12.13 14.15 24.30
C HIS A 73 12.67 12.90 24.99
N ARG A 74 13.24 11.98 24.21
CA ARG A 74 13.91 10.76 24.66
C ARG A 74 15.19 10.58 23.88
N GLU A 75 16.31 10.67 24.60
CA GLU A 75 17.63 10.64 23.99
C GLU A 75 17.81 9.37 23.14
N ASN A 76 18.28 9.55 21.91
CA ASN A 76 18.53 8.49 20.93
C ASN A 76 17.33 7.61 20.52
N ALA A 77 16.10 7.90 20.98
CA ALA A 77 14.95 7.10 20.60
C ALA A 77 14.72 7.14 19.07
N SER A 78 14.54 5.96 18.46
CA SER A 78 14.32 5.83 17.01
C SER A 78 12.93 6.29 16.58
N PHE A 79 11.94 6.16 17.47
CA PHE A 79 10.61 6.72 17.34
C PHE A 79 9.99 6.93 18.73
N ILE A 80 8.93 7.73 18.78
CA ILE A 80 8.09 7.90 19.96
C ILE A 80 6.63 7.63 19.58
N LYS A 81 5.95 6.84 20.41
CA LYS A 81 4.50 6.60 20.31
C LYS A 81 3.83 7.05 21.60
N VAL A 82 2.84 7.93 21.49
CA VAL A 82 2.17 8.54 22.64
C VAL A 82 0.85 7.81 22.90
N HIS A 83 0.59 7.47 24.16
CA HIS A 83 -0.71 6.98 24.59
C HIS A 83 -1.49 8.09 25.31
N PHE A 84 -2.77 8.20 25.00
CA PHE A 84 -3.70 9.06 25.71
C PHE A 84 -4.58 8.21 26.61
N SER A 85 -4.53 8.44 27.93
CA SER A 85 -5.51 7.90 28.87
C SER A 85 -6.78 8.74 28.96
N ARG A 86 -6.72 9.97 28.45
CA ARG A 86 -7.85 10.89 28.40
C ARG A 86 -7.72 11.84 27.21
N PHE A 87 -8.78 11.96 26.43
CA PHE A 87 -8.82 12.79 25.23
C PHE A 87 -10.16 13.51 25.12
N GLU A 88 -10.33 14.57 25.90
CA GLU A 88 -11.54 15.40 25.91
C GLU A 88 -11.24 16.75 25.24
N ILE A 89 -11.73 16.93 24.02
CA ILE A 89 -11.57 18.18 23.27
C ILE A 89 -12.93 18.71 22.78
N PRO A 90 -13.14 20.03 22.79
CA PRO A 90 -14.31 20.68 22.23
C PRO A 90 -14.51 20.40 20.74
N GLU A 91 -15.76 20.52 20.29
CA GLU A 91 -16.11 20.43 18.88
C GLU A 91 -15.29 21.41 18.02
N GLY A 92 -14.77 20.92 16.91
CA GLY A 92 -13.89 21.66 16.00
C GLY A 92 -12.44 21.82 16.47
N GLY A 93 -12.12 21.47 17.72
CA GLY A 93 -10.75 21.35 18.20
C GLY A 93 -10.06 20.10 17.65
N TYR A 94 -8.72 20.11 17.67
CA TYR A 94 -7.92 18.95 17.30
C TYR A 94 -6.55 18.98 17.99
N VAL A 95 -5.92 17.82 18.11
CA VAL A 95 -4.56 17.64 18.61
C VAL A 95 -3.66 17.17 17.48
N VAL A 96 -2.45 17.69 17.40
CA VAL A 96 -1.41 17.20 16.50
C VAL A 96 -0.31 16.54 17.33
N VAL A 97 0.02 15.30 17.01
CA VAL A 97 1.23 14.60 17.45
C VAL A 97 2.21 14.60 16.29
N ARG A 98 3.34 15.27 16.43
CA ARG A 98 4.34 15.41 15.35
C ARG A 98 5.75 15.20 15.85
N ASN A 99 6.66 14.84 14.95
CA ASN A 99 8.09 14.89 15.26
C ASN A 99 8.61 16.34 15.35
N ALA A 100 9.88 16.49 15.69
CA ALA A 100 10.53 17.81 15.82
C ALA A 100 10.49 18.62 14.51
N GLN A 101 10.69 17.95 13.37
CA GLN A 101 10.75 18.56 12.04
C GLN A 101 9.36 18.91 11.50
N GLY A 102 8.31 18.21 11.93
CA GLY A 102 6.92 18.41 11.51
C GLY A 102 6.56 17.78 10.15
N ASP A 103 7.49 17.06 9.53
CA ASP A 103 7.26 16.27 8.31
C ASP A 103 6.46 15.00 8.58
N ILE A 104 6.47 14.50 9.83
CA ILE A 104 5.55 13.47 10.31
C ILE A 104 4.62 14.09 11.35
N ALA A 105 3.34 14.19 11.00
CA ALA A 105 2.31 14.78 11.85
C ALA A 105 1.00 14.02 11.73
N HIS A 106 0.44 13.65 12.88
CA HIS A 106 -0.83 12.94 13.01
C HIS A 106 -1.84 13.81 13.75
N ARG A 107 -3.06 13.91 13.23
CA ARG A 107 -4.10 14.80 13.74
C ARG A 107 -5.23 13.98 14.38
N TYR A 108 -5.66 14.34 15.57
CA TYR A 108 -6.75 13.67 16.29
C TYR A 108 -7.85 14.67 16.62
N GLY A 109 -9.10 14.31 16.35
CA GLY A 109 -10.23 15.23 16.39
C GLY A 109 -10.37 16.12 15.15
N GLY A 110 -11.41 16.95 15.15
CA GLY A 110 -11.77 17.77 13.98
C GLY A 110 -12.20 16.93 12.77
N ALA A 111 -12.17 17.54 11.59
CA ALA A 111 -12.44 16.83 10.33
C ALA A 111 -11.24 15.96 9.92
N ASN A 112 -11.52 14.73 9.47
CA ASN A 112 -10.55 13.76 8.97
C ASN A 112 -9.43 13.41 9.98
N PRO A 113 -9.76 12.79 11.14
CA PRO A 113 -8.76 12.35 12.09
C PRO A 113 -7.86 11.26 11.49
N SER A 114 -6.59 11.28 11.87
CA SER A 114 -5.63 10.20 11.68
C SER A 114 -6.09 8.92 12.35
N LEU A 115 -5.56 7.79 11.88
CA LEU A 115 -5.74 6.50 12.53
C LEU A 115 -5.07 6.49 13.91
N HIS A 116 -5.46 5.53 14.73
CA HIS A 116 -4.87 5.23 16.03
C HIS A 116 -4.84 3.72 16.23
N THR A 117 -4.08 3.27 17.22
CA THR A 117 -4.07 1.87 17.67
C THR A 117 -4.70 1.77 19.05
N LEU A 118 -5.29 0.62 19.35
CA LEU A 118 -6.01 0.38 20.59
C LEU A 118 -5.28 -0.67 21.43
N ARG A 119 -4.89 -0.29 22.64
CA ARG A 119 -4.48 -1.24 23.67
C ARG A 119 -5.70 -1.92 24.27
N GLU A 120 -5.47 -3.00 24.99
CA GLU A 120 -6.55 -3.64 25.73
C GLU A 120 -7.12 -2.66 26.77
N GLY A 121 -8.44 -2.41 26.70
CA GLY A 121 -9.13 -1.44 27.54
C GLY A 121 -9.35 -0.07 26.89
N ASP A 122 -8.74 0.21 25.74
CA ASP A 122 -8.98 1.45 25.01
C ASP A 122 -10.37 1.51 24.37
N ASP A 123 -10.96 2.70 24.34
CA ASP A 123 -12.26 2.94 23.71
C ASP A 123 -12.17 3.58 22.32
N GLY A 124 -10.98 4.04 21.90
CA GLY A 124 -10.72 4.67 20.60
C GLY A 124 -11.25 6.09 20.45
N THR A 125 -11.79 6.68 21.52
CA THR A 125 -12.38 8.02 21.52
C THR A 125 -11.79 8.91 22.61
N THR A 126 -11.72 8.41 23.84
CA THR A 126 -11.16 9.08 25.01
C THR A 126 -9.83 8.46 25.44
N SER A 127 -9.58 7.20 25.11
CA SER A 127 -8.26 6.59 25.26
C SER A 127 -7.84 5.79 24.04
N PHE A 128 -6.59 6.00 23.61
CA PHE A 128 -5.98 5.35 22.45
C PHE A 128 -4.49 5.70 22.37
N ALA A 129 -3.72 4.91 21.61
CA ALA A 129 -2.37 5.29 21.21
C ALA A 129 -2.35 5.99 19.85
N ALA A 130 -1.74 7.17 19.81
CA ALA A 130 -1.41 7.86 18.57
C ALA A 130 -0.48 7.00 17.70
N LEU A 131 -0.50 7.18 16.38
CA LEU A 131 0.54 6.66 15.49
C LEU A 131 1.92 7.19 15.88
N SER A 132 2.92 6.35 15.67
CA SER A 132 4.32 6.64 15.95
C SER A 132 4.83 7.83 15.13
N VAL A 133 5.71 8.63 15.73
CA VAL A 133 6.49 9.66 15.04
C VAL A 133 7.96 9.28 15.07
N ILE A 134 8.65 9.39 13.93
CA ILE A 134 10.06 9.00 13.82
C ILE A 134 10.96 10.05 14.48
N GLY A 135 11.97 9.56 15.19
CA GLY A 135 12.96 10.35 15.90
C GLY A 135 12.71 10.48 17.40
N SER A 136 13.65 11.17 18.05
CA SER A 136 13.79 11.28 19.51
C SER A 136 12.82 12.25 20.18
N THR A 137 11.91 12.86 19.43
CA THR A 137 11.04 13.93 19.95
C THR A 137 9.63 13.83 19.39
N ALA A 138 8.64 13.79 20.27
CA ALA A 138 7.23 13.96 19.95
C ALA A 138 6.71 15.26 20.56
N ILE A 139 6.02 16.06 19.75
CA ILE A 139 5.35 17.28 20.17
C ILE A 139 3.86 17.02 20.08
N VAL A 140 3.18 17.12 21.23
CA VAL A 140 1.72 17.04 21.35
C VAL A 140 1.19 18.45 21.51
N GLU A 141 0.40 18.91 20.55
CA GLU A 141 -0.07 20.29 20.48
C GLU A 141 -1.57 20.36 20.21
N TYR A 142 -2.30 21.03 21.10
CA TYR A 142 -3.73 21.25 20.94
C TYR A 142 -4.01 22.50 20.10
N PHE A 143 -5.06 22.46 19.28
CA PHE A 143 -5.56 23.56 18.46
C PHE A 143 -7.07 23.74 18.70
N PRO A 144 -7.56 24.95 19.03
CA PRO A 144 -8.96 25.15 19.39
C PRO A 144 -9.80 25.28 18.13
N GLY A 145 -11.06 24.85 18.22
CA GLY A 145 -12.05 25.13 17.18
C GLY A 145 -12.49 26.60 17.18
N ALA A 146 -13.37 26.95 16.24
CA ALA A 146 -13.91 28.32 16.10
C ALA A 146 -14.63 28.83 17.38
N SER A 147 -15.08 27.93 18.25
CA SER A 147 -15.73 28.24 19.52
C SER A 147 -14.76 28.61 20.66
N GLY A 148 -13.44 28.45 20.49
CA GLY A 148 -12.33 29.12 21.20
C GLY A 148 -12.22 29.07 22.74
N GLN A 149 -13.28 28.74 23.49
CA GLN A 149 -13.40 28.97 24.93
C GLN A 149 -13.93 27.79 25.75
N ALA A 150 -14.27 26.68 25.10
CA ALA A 150 -14.68 25.48 25.79
C ALA A 150 -13.48 24.80 26.47
N SER A 151 -13.70 24.31 27.69
CA SER A 151 -12.68 23.59 28.46
C SER A 151 -12.34 22.26 27.78
N TYR A 152 -11.08 21.85 27.88
CA TYR A 152 -10.57 20.62 27.28
C TYR A 152 -9.56 20.00 28.25
N LYS A 153 -9.41 18.69 28.17
CA LYS A 153 -8.45 17.96 29.00
C LYS A 153 -7.90 16.75 28.25
N ILE A 154 -6.59 16.77 28.01
CA ILE A 154 -5.86 15.70 27.34
C ILE A 154 -4.77 15.22 28.29
N GLU A 155 -4.76 13.93 28.58
CA GLU A 155 -3.75 13.30 29.42
C GLU A 155 -2.97 12.28 28.60
N VAL A 156 -1.66 12.45 28.60
CA VAL A 156 -0.69 11.42 28.23
C VAL A 156 -0.29 10.72 29.53
N ASP A 157 -0.34 9.41 29.56
CA ASP A 157 0.02 8.57 30.71
C ASP A 157 1.25 7.70 30.43
N SER A 158 1.52 7.37 29.17
CA SER A 158 2.71 6.64 28.78
C SER A 158 3.22 6.96 27.38
N VAL A 159 4.48 6.61 27.15
CA VAL A 159 5.14 6.72 25.86
C VAL A 159 5.90 5.43 25.58
N MET A 160 5.83 4.95 24.33
CA MET A 160 6.78 3.95 23.84
C MET A 160 7.98 4.65 23.24
N GLU A 161 9.15 4.16 23.60
CA GLU A 161 10.45 4.68 23.19
C GLU A 161 11.16 3.61 22.39
N GLY A 162 11.27 3.83 21.08
CA GLY A 162 12.00 2.94 20.19
C GLY A 162 13.48 2.95 20.52
N PHE A 163 14.08 1.77 20.63
CA PHE A 163 15.52 1.61 20.86
C PHE A 163 16.30 2.20 19.67
N PRO A 164 17.50 2.76 19.91
CA PRO A 164 18.44 3.11 18.85
C PRO A 164 18.79 1.86 18.04
N GLN A 165 19.15 2.05 16.76
CA GLN A 165 19.52 0.93 15.89
C GLN A 165 20.70 0.11 16.45
N GLU A 166 21.69 0.77 17.05
CA GLU A 166 22.86 0.10 17.65
C GLU A 166 22.45 -0.86 18.78
N GLU A 167 21.46 -0.47 19.60
CA GLU A 167 20.93 -1.35 20.66
C GLU A 167 20.16 -2.53 20.07
N ILE A 168 19.39 -2.31 19.00
CA ILE A 168 18.71 -3.40 18.28
C ILE A 168 19.76 -4.36 17.68
N ASP A 169 20.80 -3.84 17.05
CA ASP A 169 21.88 -4.64 16.46
C ASP A 169 22.64 -5.44 17.55
N GLU A 170 22.89 -4.83 18.71
CA GLU A 170 23.47 -5.52 19.87
C GLU A 170 22.54 -6.63 20.40
N LEU A 171 21.25 -6.34 20.58
CA LEU A 171 20.25 -7.34 20.98
C LEU A 171 20.22 -8.51 19.99
N MET A 172 20.26 -8.23 18.69
CA MET A 172 20.29 -9.26 17.64
C MET A 172 21.58 -10.06 17.65
N SER A 173 22.72 -9.42 17.94
CA SER A 173 24.00 -10.14 18.08
C SER A 173 24.02 -11.08 19.28
N GLN A 174 23.30 -10.73 20.36
CA GLN A 174 23.23 -11.50 21.61
C GLN A 174 22.14 -12.57 21.58
N GLN A 175 21.06 -12.36 20.84
CA GLN A 175 19.97 -13.31 20.62
C GLN A 175 20.44 -14.41 19.66
N ALA A 176 21.42 -15.19 20.12
CA ALA A 176 22.07 -16.28 19.41
C ALA A 176 22.28 -15.99 17.91
N SER A 177 23.15 -15.01 17.66
CA SER A 177 23.78 -14.76 16.36
C SER A 177 24.11 -16.09 15.66
N GLY A 178 23.36 -16.40 14.59
CA GLY A 178 23.64 -17.53 13.69
C GLY A 178 22.57 -18.61 13.57
N PHE A 179 21.43 -18.56 14.29
CA PHE A 179 20.38 -19.56 14.04
C PHE A 179 19.62 -19.30 12.74
N SER A 180 19.39 -18.05 12.35
CA SER A 180 18.59 -17.71 11.15
C SER A 180 19.39 -17.08 10.02
N THR A 181 20.59 -16.58 10.30
CA THR A 181 21.57 -16.22 9.27
C THR A 181 22.40 -17.45 9.00
N CYS A 182 22.22 -18.04 7.82
CA CYS A 182 22.80 -19.32 7.49
C CYS A 182 24.14 -19.10 6.81
N GLY A 183 25.22 -19.09 7.61
CA GLY A 183 26.55 -18.79 7.10
C GLY A 183 26.88 -17.31 7.21
N VAL A 184 27.26 -16.71 6.09
CA VAL A 184 27.48 -15.26 5.98
C VAL A 184 26.14 -14.56 5.74
N ASN A 185 26.00 -13.30 6.19
CA ASN A 185 24.79 -12.53 5.92
C ASN A 185 24.85 -11.93 4.50
N GLU A 186 24.08 -12.49 3.57
CA GLU A 186 23.91 -11.99 2.20
C GLU A 186 22.75 -11.01 2.04
N ARG A 187 21.84 -10.96 3.02
CA ARG A 187 20.66 -10.10 3.01
C ARG A 187 21.05 -8.62 3.03
N ARG A 188 20.40 -7.83 2.18
CA ARG A 188 20.66 -6.40 2.00
C ARG A 188 19.37 -5.64 1.72
N ASP A 189 19.42 -4.32 1.87
CA ASP A 189 18.32 -3.42 1.49
C ASP A 189 17.80 -3.75 0.10
N VAL A 190 16.47 -3.72 -0.06
CA VAL A 190 15.84 -4.10 -1.33
C VAL A 190 16.39 -3.29 -2.51
N GLN A 191 16.72 -2.02 -2.29
CA GLN A 191 17.29 -1.13 -3.31
C GLN A 191 18.65 -1.61 -3.88
N CYS A 192 19.41 -2.44 -3.15
CA CYS A 192 20.64 -3.03 -3.65
C CYS A 192 20.41 -4.00 -4.82
N TRP A 193 19.17 -4.47 -4.98
CA TRP A 193 18.78 -5.47 -5.97
C TRP A 193 18.09 -4.86 -7.19
N ALA A 194 17.75 -3.56 -7.17
CA ALA A 194 16.96 -2.92 -8.21
C ALA A 194 17.53 -3.09 -9.63
N ASP A 195 18.85 -3.05 -9.77
CA ASP A 195 19.51 -3.18 -11.08
C ASP A 195 19.81 -4.64 -11.47
N SER A 196 20.10 -5.50 -10.49
CA SER A 196 20.53 -6.88 -10.74
C SER A 196 19.39 -7.90 -10.75
N HIS A 197 18.30 -7.59 -10.05
CA HIS A 197 17.12 -8.43 -9.82
C HIS A 197 15.86 -7.53 -9.80
N PRO A 198 15.55 -6.85 -10.92
CA PRO A 198 14.47 -5.85 -10.99
C PRO A 198 13.09 -6.45 -10.71
N GLU A 199 12.88 -7.72 -11.07
CA GLU A 199 11.64 -8.43 -10.81
C GLU A 199 11.43 -8.65 -9.32
N GLU A 200 12.36 -9.29 -8.61
CA GLU A 200 12.24 -9.54 -7.16
C GLU A 200 12.22 -8.24 -6.35
N TYR A 201 12.92 -7.21 -6.84
CA TYR A 201 12.83 -5.85 -6.30
C TYR A 201 11.41 -5.31 -6.38
N GLU A 202 10.77 -5.35 -7.56
CA GLU A 202 9.38 -4.90 -7.75
C GLU A 202 8.45 -5.71 -6.86
N ARG A 203 8.60 -7.03 -6.86
CA ARG A 203 7.76 -7.94 -6.06
C ARG A 203 7.86 -7.72 -4.58
N SER A 204 8.86 -7.01 -4.08
CA SER A 204 8.93 -6.66 -2.65
C SER A 204 7.88 -5.63 -2.21
N ARG A 205 7.22 -4.91 -3.14
CA ARG A 205 6.32 -3.79 -2.87
C ARG A 205 5.16 -4.12 -1.90
N PRO A 206 4.48 -5.28 -1.96
CA PRO A 206 3.36 -5.61 -1.07
C PRO A 206 3.75 -5.97 0.38
N VAL A 207 5.05 -6.02 0.67
CA VAL A 207 5.57 -6.31 2.02
C VAL A 207 5.60 -5.05 2.87
N ALA A 208 5.17 -5.21 4.12
CA ALA A 208 5.12 -4.18 5.13
C ALA A 208 5.81 -4.63 6.42
N ARG A 209 6.35 -3.65 7.15
CA ARG A 209 6.78 -3.84 8.54
C ARG A 209 5.56 -3.70 9.44
N ILE A 210 5.44 -4.52 10.48
CA ILE A 210 4.40 -4.34 11.50
C ILE A 210 5.01 -4.00 12.85
N LEU A 211 4.47 -2.98 13.52
CA LEU A 211 4.77 -2.61 14.90
C LEU A 211 3.61 -3.09 15.77
N VAL A 212 3.76 -4.28 16.32
CA VAL A 212 2.78 -4.95 17.17
C VAL A 212 2.91 -4.44 18.60
N ASN A 213 1.77 -4.10 19.21
CA ASN A 213 1.71 -3.57 20.58
C ASN A 213 2.57 -2.34 20.83
N GLY A 214 2.96 -1.62 19.78
CA GLY A 214 3.84 -0.44 19.87
C GLY A 214 5.32 -0.76 20.13
N SER A 215 5.71 -2.03 20.29
CA SER A 215 7.07 -2.39 20.71
C SER A 215 7.67 -3.61 20.03
N SER A 216 6.87 -4.47 19.40
CA SER A 216 7.37 -5.69 18.76
C SER A 216 7.36 -5.58 17.24
N LEU A 217 8.40 -6.07 16.56
CA LEU A 217 8.47 -6.08 15.10
C LEU A 217 8.32 -7.47 14.51
N CYS A 218 7.55 -7.50 13.43
CA CYS A 218 7.41 -8.61 12.51
C CYS A 218 7.24 -8.06 11.08
N THR A 219 7.10 -8.97 10.12
CA THR A 219 6.76 -8.68 8.73
C THR A 219 5.31 -9.07 8.45
N ALA A 220 4.65 -8.32 7.57
CA ALA A 220 3.34 -8.66 7.04
C ALA A 220 3.27 -8.34 5.54
N TRP A 221 2.25 -8.83 4.83
CA TRP A 221 2.14 -8.61 3.39
C TRP A 221 0.70 -8.72 2.90
N ARG A 222 0.39 -8.00 1.81
CA ARG A 222 -0.93 -8.03 1.18
C ARG A 222 -1.11 -9.25 0.28
N VAL A 223 -2.29 -9.85 0.32
CA VAL A 223 -2.66 -11.03 -0.47
C VAL A 223 -3.95 -10.81 -1.24
N GLY A 224 -3.91 -10.97 -2.56
CA GLY A 224 -5.04 -10.66 -3.43
C GLY A 224 -5.48 -9.18 -3.42
N PRO A 225 -6.45 -8.83 -4.29
CA PRO A 225 -6.86 -7.44 -4.51
C PRO A 225 -7.62 -6.83 -3.32
N ASP A 226 -8.22 -7.66 -2.48
CA ASP A 226 -9.06 -7.23 -1.37
C ASP A 226 -8.23 -6.82 -0.14
N ASN A 227 -8.92 -6.27 0.85
CA ASN A 227 -8.32 -5.91 2.13
C ASN A 227 -7.99 -7.16 2.94
N ARG A 228 -6.83 -7.76 2.66
CA ARG A 228 -6.31 -8.98 3.28
C ARG A 228 -4.80 -8.85 3.48
N VAL A 229 -4.35 -9.12 4.71
CA VAL A 229 -2.94 -9.07 5.11
C VAL A 229 -2.59 -10.32 5.91
N PHE A 230 -1.48 -10.96 5.57
CA PHE A 230 -0.91 -12.08 6.31
C PHE A 230 0.26 -11.65 7.21
N THR A 231 0.39 -12.31 8.34
CA THR A 231 1.58 -12.36 9.21
C THR A 231 1.55 -13.68 10.01
N ASN A 232 2.45 -13.87 10.99
CA ASN A 232 2.39 -15.04 11.87
C ASN A 232 1.43 -14.88 13.05
N ASN A 233 0.93 -16.00 13.57
CA ASN A 233 0.16 -16.04 14.82
C ASN A 233 0.98 -15.57 16.02
N HIS A 234 2.26 -15.96 16.13
CA HIS A 234 3.08 -15.50 17.25
C HIS A 234 3.39 -14.00 17.20
N CYS A 235 3.28 -13.37 16.03
CA CYS A 235 3.33 -11.92 15.91
C CYS A 235 2.02 -11.31 16.41
N VAL A 236 0.89 -11.76 15.86
CA VAL A 236 -0.44 -11.25 16.22
C VAL A 236 -1.40 -12.41 16.40
N SER A 237 -1.76 -12.73 17.65
CA SER A 237 -2.57 -13.91 17.99
C SER A 237 -4.02 -13.60 18.36
N SER A 238 -4.40 -12.33 18.40
CA SER A 238 -5.72 -11.89 18.86
C SER A 238 -6.24 -10.66 18.11
N GLN A 239 -7.56 -10.43 18.19
CA GLN A 239 -8.18 -9.21 17.68
C GLN A 239 -7.64 -7.95 18.37
N SER A 240 -7.36 -7.99 19.67
CA SER A 240 -6.73 -6.88 20.38
C SER A 240 -5.32 -6.61 19.86
N GLY A 241 -4.54 -7.65 19.57
CA GLY A 241 -3.25 -7.52 18.90
C GLY A 241 -3.36 -6.87 17.52
N VAL A 242 -4.35 -7.26 16.71
CA VAL A 242 -4.62 -6.62 15.41
C VAL A 242 -4.91 -5.13 15.59
N ALA A 243 -5.81 -4.76 16.50
CA ALA A 243 -6.16 -3.36 16.77
C ALA A 243 -4.99 -2.54 17.33
N ASN A 244 -4.03 -3.20 18.00
CA ASN A 244 -2.82 -2.59 18.54
C ASN A 244 -1.61 -2.67 17.59
N THR A 245 -1.83 -2.87 16.29
CA THR A 245 -0.76 -3.02 15.30
C THR A 245 -0.76 -1.88 14.29
N GLU A 246 0.39 -1.25 14.10
CA GLU A 246 0.64 -0.41 12.93
C GLU A 246 1.24 -1.24 11.80
N VAL A 247 0.82 -1.00 10.56
CA VAL A 247 1.32 -1.68 9.35
C VAL A 247 1.91 -0.65 8.39
N TRP A 248 3.20 -0.79 8.12
CA TRP A 248 4.04 0.22 7.49
C TRP A 248 4.47 -0.25 6.10
N PHE A 249 3.75 0.21 5.08
CA PHE A 249 4.10 -0.05 3.69
C PHE A 249 5.16 0.94 3.22
N ASN A 250 6.00 0.49 2.28
CA ASN A 250 7.07 1.28 1.69
C ASN A 250 8.10 1.81 2.72
N TYR A 251 8.25 1.13 3.85
CA TYR A 251 9.32 1.37 4.81
C TYR A 251 10.63 0.79 4.25
N GLN A 252 11.25 1.48 3.30
CA GLN A 252 12.47 1.03 2.61
C GLN A 252 13.42 2.19 2.36
N ARG A 253 14.71 1.92 2.18
CA ARG A 253 15.69 2.96 1.81
C ARG A 253 15.58 3.31 0.34
N THR A 254 15.87 4.56 0.00
CA THR A 254 15.94 5.03 -1.40
C THR A 254 17.25 4.69 -2.09
N SER A 255 18.26 4.24 -1.33
CA SER A 255 19.59 3.89 -1.83
C SER A 255 20.08 2.60 -1.16
N CYS A 256 20.98 1.86 -1.81
CA CYS A 256 21.58 0.66 -1.23
C CYS A 256 22.46 1.03 0.00
N GLY A 257 22.20 0.41 1.15
CA GLY A 257 23.00 0.55 2.39
C GLY A 257 22.93 1.92 3.07
N SER A 258 22.25 2.90 2.47
CA SER A 258 22.31 4.32 2.85
C SER A 258 21.05 5.07 2.38
N GLY A 259 20.99 6.37 2.67
CA GLY A 259 19.90 7.22 2.20
C GLY A 259 18.72 7.33 3.16
N SER A 260 17.78 8.18 2.79
CA SER A 260 16.54 8.41 3.53
C SER A 260 15.57 7.26 3.35
N LEU A 261 14.60 7.17 4.26
CA LEU A 261 13.45 6.31 4.04
C LEU A 261 12.61 6.86 2.88
N ALA A 262 12.11 5.96 2.03
CA ALA A 262 11.07 6.26 1.07
C ALA A 262 9.79 6.70 1.80
N GLY A 263 8.84 7.27 1.04
CA GLY A 263 7.54 7.71 1.57
C GLY A 263 6.77 6.56 2.20
N THR A 264 6.95 6.37 3.51
CA THR A 264 6.35 5.28 4.28
C THR A 264 4.88 5.59 4.52
N LYS A 265 4.02 4.60 4.27
CA LYS A 265 2.59 4.71 4.53
C LYS A 265 2.21 3.83 5.70
N VAL A 266 1.69 4.45 6.76
CA VAL A 266 1.23 3.75 7.96
C VAL A 266 -0.29 3.62 7.93
N VAL A 267 -0.77 2.38 8.10
CA VAL A 267 -2.16 2.05 8.41
C VAL A 267 -2.22 1.24 9.72
N THR A 268 -3.41 0.93 10.22
CA THR A 268 -3.58 0.13 11.45
C THR A 268 -4.40 -1.12 11.19
N GLY A 269 -4.21 -2.16 12.00
CA GLY A 269 -5.06 -3.35 11.92
C GLY A 269 -6.51 -3.03 12.27
N ALA A 270 -7.44 -3.71 11.61
CA ALA A 270 -8.88 -3.51 11.75
C ALA A 270 -9.57 -4.77 12.29
N ALA A 271 -9.64 -5.85 11.52
CA ALA A 271 -10.33 -7.07 11.93
C ALA A 271 -9.49 -8.32 11.66
N MET A 272 -9.36 -9.17 12.67
CA MET A 272 -8.81 -10.52 12.54
C MET A 272 -9.83 -11.42 11.85
N LEU A 273 -9.40 -12.07 10.76
CA LEU A 273 -10.25 -12.97 9.97
C LEU A 273 -10.00 -14.42 10.37
N ALA A 274 -8.74 -14.82 10.45
CA ALA A 274 -8.36 -16.16 10.87
C ALA A 274 -6.99 -16.15 11.52
N THR A 275 -6.77 -17.08 12.46
CA THR A 275 -5.46 -17.30 13.03
C THR A 275 -5.32 -18.76 13.46
N ASN A 276 -4.13 -19.32 13.38
CA ASN A 276 -3.86 -20.69 13.80
C ASN A 276 -2.48 -20.79 14.45
N TYR A 277 -2.42 -21.42 15.62
CA TYR A 277 -1.17 -21.59 16.36
C TYR A 277 -0.23 -22.64 15.72
N GLU A 278 -0.76 -23.76 15.23
CA GLU A 278 0.03 -24.86 14.64
C GLU A 278 0.60 -24.50 13.26
N LEU A 279 -0.18 -23.81 12.43
CA LEU A 279 0.26 -23.28 11.14
C LEU A 279 0.81 -21.86 11.23
N ASP A 280 0.94 -21.35 12.46
CA ASP A 280 1.50 -20.06 12.82
C ASP A 280 1.18 -18.90 11.87
N TYR A 281 -0.08 -18.75 11.45
CA TYR A 281 -0.50 -17.66 10.58
C TYR A 281 -1.61 -16.82 11.23
N THR A 282 -1.69 -15.57 10.81
CA THR A 282 -2.81 -14.67 11.05
C THR A 282 -3.16 -13.95 9.77
N LEU A 283 -4.44 -14.01 9.40
CA LEU A 283 -5.05 -13.25 8.31
C LEU A 283 -5.93 -12.17 8.93
N PHE A 284 -5.72 -10.91 8.53
CA PHE A 284 -6.46 -9.77 9.06
C PHE A 284 -6.69 -8.69 7.98
N THR A 285 -7.52 -7.70 8.31
CA THR A 285 -7.77 -6.51 7.49
C THR A 285 -7.16 -5.27 8.13
N VAL A 286 -6.97 -4.22 7.35
CA VAL A 286 -6.46 -2.92 7.83
C VAL A 286 -7.46 -1.79 7.65
N ASN A 287 -7.34 -0.75 8.49
CA ASN A 287 -8.03 0.51 8.32
C ASN A 287 -7.40 1.32 7.17
N ASN A 288 -8.18 2.18 6.51
CA ASN A 288 -7.70 3.05 5.43
C ASN A 288 -7.00 2.29 4.27
N PHE A 289 -7.56 1.14 3.91
CA PHE A 289 -7.02 0.24 2.89
C PHE A 289 -6.75 0.90 1.53
N SER A 290 -7.62 1.84 1.10
CA SER A 290 -7.46 2.55 -0.17
C SER A 290 -6.09 3.23 -0.30
N SER A 291 -5.52 3.67 0.82
CA SER A 291 -4.25 4.39 0.86
C SER A 291 -3.01 3.52 0.64
N ILE A 292 -3.16 2.19 0.63
CA ILE A 292 -2.08 1.23 0.41
C ILE A 292 -2.31 0.35 -0.83
N GLN A 293 -3.39 0.59 -1.59
CA GLN A 293 -3.73 -0.23 -2.76
C GLN A 293 -2.63 -0.22 -3.81
N SER A 294 -1.97 0.92 -4.00
CA SER A 294 -0.84 1.11 -4.94
C SER A 294 0.40 0.28 -4.60
N PHE A 295 0.51 -0.27 -3.38
CA PHE A 295 1.60 -1.17 -3.01
C PHE A 295 1.35 -2.63 -3.38
N GLY A 296 0.20 -2.93 -4.00
CA GLY A 296 0.04 -4.21 -4.65
C GLY A 296 -0.25 -5.38 -3.73
N TYR A 297 -0.23 -6.58 -4.28
CA TYR A 297 -0.58 -7.79 -3.57
C TYR A 297 0.02 -9.04 -4.20
N PHE A 298 0.33 -10.03 -3.36
CA PHE A 298 0.78 -11.33 -3.84
C PHE A 298 -0.37 -12.28 -4.15
N GLY A 299 -0.10 -13.18 -5.09
CA GLY A 299 -0.86 -14.42 -5.26
C GLY A 299 -0.34 -15.53 -4.35
N LEU A 300 -1.10 -16.61 -4.27
CA LEU A 300 -0.76 -17.77 -3.44
C LEU A 300 -0.37 -18.97 -4.31
N ASP A 301 0.69 -19.67 -3.91
CA ASP A 301 1.07 -20.95 -4.49
C ASP A 301 0.67 -22.11 -3.58
N VAL A 302 -0.41 -22.82 -3.95
CA VAL A 302 -1.01 -23.88 -3.12
C VAL A 302 -0.52 -25.29 -3.48
N ARG A 303 0.60 -25.39 -4.19
CA ARG A 303 1.28 -26.66 -4.46
C ARG A 303 2.24 -27.01 -3.31
N PRO A 304 2.61 -28.29 -3.19
CA PRO A 304 3.78 -28.67 -2.40
C PRO A 304 5.04 -28.00 -2.95
N ALA A 305 5.98 -27.70 -2.05
CA ALA A 305 7.31 -27.23 -2.44
C ALA A 305 8.07 -28.31 -3.21
N THR A 306 8.93 -27.90 -4.12
CA THR A 306 9.79 -28.76 -4.95
C THR A 306 11.24 -28.62 -4.51
N ASN A 307 11.96 -29.73 -4.41
CA ASN A 307 13.36 -29.71 -4.01
C ASN A 307 14.19 -28.85 -4.97
N GLN A 308 15.03 -27.97 -4.43
CA GLN A 308 15.90 -27.07 -5.15
C GLN A 308 15.20 -26.00 -6.01
N GLU A 309 13.88 -25.82 -5.91
CA GLU A 309 13.25 -24.69 -6.60
C GLU A 309 13.76 -23.37 -6.03
N ARG A 310 14.03 -22.40 -6.92
CA ARG A 310 14.54 -21.09 -6.54
C ARG A 310 13.45 -20.32 -5.79
N ILE A 311 13.85 -19.68 -4.69
CA ILE A 311 12.97 -18.84 -3.88
C ILE A 311 13.65 -17.51 -3.57
N TYR A 312 12.89 -16.54 -3.08
CA TYR A 312 13.44 -15.32 -2.48
C TYR A 312 12.51 -14.80 -1.38
N ILE A 313 13.04 -13.99 -0.46
CA ILE A 313 12.33 -13.57 0.76
C ILE A 313 12.47 -12.06 0.97
N PRO A 314 11.45 -11.25 0.61
CA PRO A 314 11.35 -9.86 1.02
C PRO A 314 10.90 -9.77 2.49
N GLN A 315 11.60 -8.99 3.31
CA GLN A 315 11.45 -9.04 4.77
C GLN A 315 11.86 -7.73 5.47
N HIS A 316 11.46 -7.61 6.74
CA HIS A 316 11.91 -6.57 7.68
C HIS A 316 12.68 -7.18 8.86
N GLY A 317 13.76 -7.90 8.57
CA GLY A 317 14.64 -8.46 9.60
C GLY A 317 15.25 -7.38 10.49
N SER A 318 15.34 -7.64 11.79
CA SER A 318 15.70 -6.69 12.86
C SER A 318 14.80 -5.46 12.93
N GLY A 319 13.69 -5.45 12.18
CA GLY A 319 12.88 -4.25 12.02
C GLY A 319 13.41 -3.20 11.06
N ASN A 320 14.47 -3.54 10.33
CA ASN A 320 15.14 -2.67 9.40
C ASN A 320 14.19 -2.24 8.25
N PRO A 321 14.55 -1.18 7.50
CA PRO A 321 13.96 -0.92 6.20
C PRO A 321 13.97 -2.19 5.34
N LYS A 322 13.05 -2.29 4.38
CA LYS A 322 12.84 -3.54 3.62
C LYS A 322 14.14 -4.10 3.04
N GLU A 323 14.41 -5.36 3.34
CA GLU A 323 15.56 -6.12 2.84
C GLU A 323 15.07 -7.32 2.02
N LEU A 324 15.95 -7.87 1.20
CA LEU A 324 15.65 -8.98 0.31
C LEU A 324 16.75 -10.04 0.40
N SER A 325 16.34 -11.29 0.56
CA SER A 325 17.24 -12.46 0.50
C SER A 325 17.02 -13.19 -0.82
N ILE A 326 18.01 -13.07 -1.71
CA ILE A 326 18.08 -13.76 -3.01
C ILE A 326 19.25 -14.75 -3.02
N GLU A 327 20.37 -14.36 -2.41
CA GLU A 327 21.60 -15.14 -2.34
C GLU A 327 21.63 -16.05 -1.11
N SER A 328 22.43 -17.10 -1.17
CA SER A 328 22.73 -18.01 -0.05
C SER A 328 24.08 -18.68 -0.27
N ASP A 329 25.03 -18.43 0.61
CA ASP A 329 26.38 -19.03 0.59
C ASP A 329 26.37 -20.55 0.85
N GLN A 330 25.33 -21.07 1.52
CA GLN A 330 25.15 -22.50 1.82
C GLN A 330 24.72 -23.31 0.58
N ASN A 331 24.31 -22.64 -0.49
CA ASN A 331 23.68 -23.27 -1.63
C ASN A 331 24.61 -23.31 -2.84
N SER A 332 24.87 -24.52 -3.36
CA SER A 332 25.55 -24.70 -4.65
C SER A 332 24.80 -23.96 -5.77
N GLY A 333 25.32 -22.81 -6.19
CA GLY A 333 24.67 -21.87 -7.10
C GLY A 333 24.56 -20.44 -6.55
N GLY A 334 24.83 -20.24 -5.26
CA GLY A 334 24.84 -18.93 -4.59
C GLY A 334 23.44 -18.33 -4.39
N LEU A 335 22.38 -19.06 -4.74
CA LEU A 335 21.00 -18.58 -4.70
C LEU A 335 20.17 -19.32 -3.66
N CYS A 336 19.22 -18.59 -3.11
CA CYS A 336 18.12 -19.09 -2.32
C CYS A 336 17.31 -20.15 -3.06
N ARG A 337 17.06 -21.27 -2.39
CA ARG A 337 16.24 -22.36 -2.90
C ARG A 337 15.58 -23.13 -1.75
N VAL A 338 14.66 -24.02 -2.10
CA VAL A 338 14.13 -25.02 -1.18
C VAL A 338 15.15 -26.13 -0.95
N ASP A 339 15.57 -26.30 0.30
CA ASP A 339 16.54 -27.33 0.72
C ASP A 339 15.85 -28.54 1.36
N ARG A 340 14.67 -28.33 1.97
CA ARG A 340 13.81 -29.39 2.51
C ARG A 340 12.36 -29.13 2.11
N PRO A 341 11.82 -29.80 1.07
CA PRO A 341 10.44 -29.59 0.61
C PRO A 341 9.35 -29.90 1.65
N SER A 342 9.70 -30.70 2.65
CA SER A 342 8.84 -31.02 3.79
C SER A 342 9.71 -31.09 5.05
N ALA A 343 9.28 -30.39 6.09
CA ALA A 343 9.88 -30.36 7.41
C ALA A 343 8.80 -30.24 8.48
N ASN A 344 9.14 -30.59 9.70
CA ASN A 344 8.28 -30.35 10.85
C ASN A 344 8.43 -28.89 11.29
N GLY A 345 7.30 -28.22 11.50
CA GLY A 345 7.21 -26.93 12.16
C GLY A 345 6.65 -27.11 13.57
N ARG A 346 5.63 -26.30 13.94
CA ARG A 346 4.82 -26.59 15.13
C ARG A 346 3.92 -27.80 14.94
N GLY A 347 3.62 -28.16 13.68
CA GLY A 347 2.97 -29.40 13.29
C GLY A 347 3.91 -30.32 12.50
N THR A 348 3.47 -31.55 12.25
CA THR A 348 4.22 -32.52 11.44
C THR A 348 4.06 -32.24 9.95
N GLY A 349 5.17 -32.09 9.21
CA GLY A 349 5.15 -31.87 7.77
C GLY A 349 4.38 -30.60 7.33
N THR A 350 4.34 -29.58 8.19
CA THR A 350 3.68 -28.30 7.93
C THR A 350 4.55 -27.33 7.13
N ASP A 351 5.86 -27.56 7.14
CA ASP A 351 6.86 -26.57 6.75
C ASP A 351 7.72 -27.05 5.58
N MET A 352 8.41 -26.10 4.97
CA MET A 352 9.58 -26.32 4.12
C MET A 352 10.80 -25.62 4.72
N GLY A 353 11.99 -26.14 4.43
CA GLY A 353 13.26 -25.61 4.89
C GLY A 353 14.12 -25.02 3.76
N TYR A 354 14.87 -23.96 4.07
CA TYR A 354 15.78 -23.26 3.16
C TYR A 354 16.93 -22.59 3.91
N ASN A 355 18.07 -22.40 3.24
CA ASN A 355 19.24 -21.72 3.79
C ASN A 355 19.34 -20.23 3.39
N CYS A 356 18.21 -19.59 3.11
CA CYS A 356 18.14 -18.15 2.90
C CYS A 356 18.25 -17.39 4.20
N ASP A 357 19.05 -16.33 4.24
CA ASP A 357 19.19 -15.53 5.45
C ASP A 357 17.90 -14.84 5.87
N THR A 358 17.56 -15.05 7.13
CA THR A 358 16.58 -14.27 7.86
C THR A 358 17.15 -13.93 9.24
N ILE A 359 16.40 -13.17 10.02
CA ILE A 359 16.74 -12.82 11.41
C ILE A 359 15.45 -12.57 12.19
N GLY A 360 15.50 -12.32 13.50
CA GLY A 360 14.31 -11.91 14.24
C GLY A 360 13.59 -10.75 13.53
N GLY A 361 12.27 -10.64 13.65
CA GLY A 361 11.46 -9.64 12.93
C GLY A 361 11.15 -10.01 11.47
N SER A 362 11.86 -10.99 10.91
CA SER A 362 11.51 -11.57 9.60
C SER A 362 10.29 -12.49 9.69
N SER A 363 9.87 -12.88 10.89
CA SER A 363 8.61 -13.59 11.13
C SER A 363 7.45 -12.94 10.38
N GLY A 364 6.74 -13.74 9.59
CA GLY A 364 5.60 -13.33 8.79
C GLY A 364 5.96 -12.93 7.37
N SER A 365 7.24 -12.96 7.01
CA SER A 365 7.69 -12.69 5.64
C SER A 365 7.16 -13.75 4.66
N PRO A 366 6.73 -13.35 3.46
CA PRO A 366 6.39 -14.30 2.42
C PRO A 366 7.67 -14.93 1.85
N VAL A 367 7.63 -16.23 1.62
CA VAL A 367 8.63 -16.96 0.84
C VAL A 367 8.04 -17.14 -0.55
N LEU A 368 8.68 -16.55 -1.56
CA LEU A 368 8.17 -16.57 -2.94
C LEU A 368 8.88 -17.63 -3.77
N ALA A 369 8.11 -18.38 -4.55
CA ALA A 369 8.66 -19.21 -5.62
C ALA A 369 9.09 -18.30 -6.77
N ALA A 370 10.38 -18.31 -7.12
CA ALA A 370 10.93 -17.35 -8.06
C ALA A 370 10.39 -17.49 -9.49
N GLN A 371 9.90 -18.67 -9.86
CA GLN A 371 9.31 -18.89 -11.18
C GLN A 371 7.92 -18.25 -11.35
N THR A 372 7.17 -18.11 -10.26
CA THR A 372 5.76 -17.69 -10.31
C THR A 372 5.51 -16.37 -9.59
N ASN A 373 6.47 -15.91 -8.78
CA ASN A 373 6.33 -14.79 -7.85
C ASN A 373 5.12 -14.92 -6.90
N ARG A 374 4.69 -16.17 -6.66
CA ARG A 374 3.64 -16.49 -5.70
C ARG A 374 4.23 -16.92 -4.37
N VAL A 375 3.52 -16.62 -3.29
CA VAL A 375 3.93 -17.04 -1.96
C VAL A 375 3.68 -18.54 -1.83
N ILE A 376 4.74 -19.31 -1.59
CA ILE A 376 4.70 -20.77 -1.41
C ILE A 376 4.83 -21.18 0.06
N ALA A 377 5.43 -20.32 0.90
CA ALA A 377 5.47 -20.50 2.34
C ALA A 377 5.46 -19.17 3.12
N LEU A 378 5.17 -19.25 4.42
CA LEU A 378 5.18 -18.14 5.37
C LEU A 378 6.30 -18.36 6.39
N HIS A 379 7.36 -17.54 6.38
CA HIS A 379 8.51 -17.69 7.27
C HIS A 379 8.11 -17.53 8.75
N HIS A 380 8.60 -18.41 9.63
CA HIS A 380 8.40 -18.28 11.09
C HIS A 380 9.51 -18.86 11.97
N PHE A 381 10.32 -19.80 11.46
CA PHE A 381 11.35 -20.48 12.22
C PHE A 381 12.75 -20.21 11.67
N GLY A 382 13.64 -19.91 12.62
CA GLY A 382 15.08 -19.94 12.44
C GLY A 382 15.67 -21.29 12.80
N GLY A 383 16.82 -21.64 12.23
CA GLY A 383 17.57 -22.82 12.67
C GLY A 383 18.53 -23.42 11.65
N CYS A 384 18.70 -22.80 10.48
CA CYS A 384 19.56 -23.24 9.36
C CYS A 384 19.57 -24.76 9.13
N PRO A 385 18.59 -25.29 8.38
CA PRO A 385 17.69 -24.54 7.51
C PRO A 385 16.65 -23.73 8.29
N ASN A 386 16.42 -22.50 7.83
CA ASN A 386 15.24 -21.73 8.20
C ASN A 386 13.99 -22.39 7.66
N GLN A 387 12.83 -22.12 8.25
CA GLN A 387 11.60 -22.77 7.86
C GLN A 387 10.43 -21.80 7.72
N GLY A 388 9.54 -22.16 6.78
CA GLY A 388 8.28 -21.49 6.58
C GLY A 388 7.13 -22.48 6.43
N VAL A 389 5.97 -22.12 6.97
CA VAL A 389 4.75 -22.90 6.87
C VAL A 389 4.25 -22.87 5.44
N LEU A 390 4.00 -24.04 4.86
CA LEU A 390 3.57 -24.20 3.47
C LEU A 390 2.18 -23.59 3.25
N ILE A 391 2.03 -22.77 2.21
CA ILE A 391 0.76 -22.11 1.87
C ILE A 391 -0.33 -23.13 1.54
N HIS A 392 0.00 -24.28 0.95
CA HIS A 392 -0.99 -25.35 0.71
C HIS A 392 -1.58 -25.95 1.99
N LYS A 393 -0.94 -25.77 3.16
CA LYS A 393 -1.49 -26.16 4.48
C LYS A 393 -2.39 -25.06 5.05
N ILE A 394 -2.05 -23.80 4.83
CA ILE A 394 -2.83 -22.63 5.28
C ILE A 394 -4.10 -22.46 4.44
N TRP A 395 -3.99 -22.59 3.12
CA TRP A 395 -5.05 -22.31 2.14
C TRP A 395 -6.43 -22.90 2.50
N PRO A 396 -6.55 -24.20 2.87
CA PRO A 396 -7.84 -24.78 3.24
C PRO A 396 -8.55 -24.07 4.40
N GLN A 397 -7.81 -23.41 5.30
CA GLN A 397 -8.40 -22.70 6.45
C GLN A 397 -8.86 -21.28 6.10
N VAL A 398 -8.32 -20.70 5.02
CA VAL A 398 -8.56 -19.29 4.66
C VAL A 398 -9.32 -19.12 3.36
N ALA A 399 -9.50 -20.18 2.55
CA ALA A 399 -10.12 -20.13 1.23
C ALA A 399 -11.49 -19.42 1.21
N GLY A 400 -12.28 -19.56 2.26
CA GLY A 400 -13.58 -18.88 2.40
C GLY A 400 -13.49 -17.34 2.37
N TYR A 401 -12.35 -16.76 2.79
CA TYR A 401 -12.11 -15.31 2.75
C TYR A 401 -11.72 -14.78 1.36
N PHE A 402 -11.52 -15.69 0.40
CA PHE A 402 -11.14 -15.44 -0.99
C PHE A 402 -12.15 -16.04 -1.98
N ASN A 403 -13.41 -16.22 -1.57
CA ASN A 403 -14.46 -16.84 -2.40
C ASN A 403 -14.08 -18.24 -2.94
N ASN A 404 -13.22 -18.96 -2.22
CA ASN A 404 -12.64 -20.25 -2.60
C ASN A 404 -11.83 -20.21 -3.92
N GLN A 405 -11.38 -19.03 -4.35
CA GLN A 405 -10.49 -18.86 -5.49
C GLN A 405 -9.10 -18.47 -5.01
N ILE A 406 -8.09 -19.19 -5.48
CA ILE A 406 -6.69 -18.87 -5.16
C ILE A 406 -6.42 -17.47 -5.72
N PRO A 407 -6.05 -16.48 -4.88
CA PRO A 407 -5.84 -15.13 -5.35
C PRO A 407 -4.65 -15.10 -6.33
N PRO A 408 -4.79 -14.44 -7.49
CA PRO A 408 -3.65 -14.13 -8.35
C PRO A 408 -2.83 -12.98 -7.73
N GLY A 409 -1.57 -12.85 -8.12
CA GLY A 409 -0.75 -11.68 -7.85
C GLY A 409 -1.07 -10.53 -8.79
N ASP A 410 -0.81 -9.30 -8.35
CA ASP A 410 -1.23 -8.06 -9.02
C ASP A 410 -0.47 -7.73 -10.30
N ASN A 411 0.77 -8.21 -10.39
CA ASN A 411 1.61 -8.10 -11.59
C ASN A 411 1.90 -9.50 -12.18
N GLU A 412 1.15 -10.54 -11.84
CA GLU A 412 1.35 -11.86 -12.48
C GLU A 412 0.89 -11.79 -13.95
N THR A 413 1.77 -11.33 -14.84
CA THR A 413 1.84 -11.88 -16.20
C THR A 413 2.44 -13.27 -16.01
N PRO A 414 1.66 -14.36 -16.15
CA PRO A 414 2.11 -15.68 -15.69
C PRO A 414 3.29 -16.29 -16.45
N ASN A 415 3.96 -15.55 -17.35
CA ASN A 415 4.91 -16.11 -18.32
C ASN A 415 5.91 -15.12 -18.98
N GLY A 416 6.05 -13.87 -18.53
CA GLY A 416 6.79 -12.87 -19.35
C GLY A 416 5.98 -12.41 -20.56
N ASP A 417 4.65 -12.35 -20.42
CA ASP A 417 3.78 -11.81 -21.47
C ASP A 417 3.82 -10.27 -21.39
N PRO A 418 3.75 -9.55 -22.52
CA PRO A 418 3.69 -8.10 -22.51
C PRO A 418 2.36 -7.62 -21.88
N VAL A 419 2.32 -6.40 -21.37
CA VAL A 419 1.09 -5.72 -20.94
C VAL A 419 0.63 -4.79 -22.04
N ALA A 420 -0.54 -5.08 -22.63
CA ALA A 420 -1.15 -4.22 -23.63
C ALA A 420 -1.79 -2.97 -22.97
N ASP A 421 -1.42 -1.77 -23.42
CA ASP A 421 -2.09 -0.53 -23.03
C ASP A 421 -2.08 0.51 -24.17
N PHE A 422 -3.05 1.42 -24.19
CA PHE A 422 -3.10 2.54 -25.10
C PHE A 422 -3.91 3.73 -24.59
N ALA A 423 -3.55 4.90 -25.08
CA ALA A 423 -4.31 6.15 -25.01
C ALA A 423 -4.87 6.53 -26.39
N PHE A 424 -5.82 7.47 -26.42
CA PHE A 424 -6.37 8.00 -27.66
C PHE A 424 -6.82 9.46 -27.52
N ALA A 425 -6.84 10.19 -28.63
CA ALA A 425 -7.40 11.53 -28.76
C ALA A 425 -8.39 11.56 -29.93
N VAL A 426 -9.58 12.14 -29.70
CA VAL A 426 -10.68 12.18 -30.68
C VAL A 426 -10.84 13.60 -31.22
N ASP A 427 -10.85 13.74 -32.54
CA ASP A 427 -11.24 14.95 -33.27
C ASP A 427 -12.38 14.61 -34.24
N ARG A 428 -13.61 14.88 -33.82
CA ARG A 428 -14.84 14.51 -34.53
C ARG A 428 -14.89 13.00 -34.82
N LEU A 429 -14.64 12.63 -36.07
CA LEU A 429 -14.62 11.25 -36.55
C LEU A 429 -13.21 10.66 -36.66
N GLU A 430 -12.16 11.47 -36.54
CA GLU A 430 -10.77 11.03 -36.53
C GLU A 430 -10.31 10.73 -35.10
N VAL A 431 -9.61 9.61 -34.90
CA VAL A 431 -9.00 9.23 -33.63
C VAL A 431 -7.52 8.94 -33.84
N ARG A 432 -6.69 9.52 -32.99
CA ARG A 432 -5.25 9.26 -32.92
C ARG A 432 -4.99 8.36 -31.72
N PHE A 433 -4.39 7.21 -31.95
CA PHE A 433 -4.05 6.24 -30.92
C PHE A 433 -2.56 6.30 -30.58
N SER A 434 -2.25 6.17 -29.29
CA SER A 434 -0.89 6.09 -28.77
C SER A 434 -0.73 4.79 -27.97
N ASP A 435 0.26 3.99 -28.32
CA ASP A 435 0.68 2.81 -27.57
C ASP A 435 1.31 3.18 -26.23
N GLU A 436 0.80 2.58 -25.16
CA GLU A 436 1.30 2.70 -23.78
C GLU A 436 1.69 1.33 -23.21
N SER A 437 1.79 0.31 -24.08
CA SER A 437 2.10 -1.05 -23.69
C SER A 437 3.52 -1.16 -23.14
N SER A 438 3.71 -2.10 -22.21
CA SER A 438 5.00 -2.35 -21.57
C SER A 438 5.32 -3.82 -21.55
N ASP A 439 6.61 -4.15 -21.61
CA ASP A 439 7.12 -5.49 -21.42
C ASP A 439 8.24 -5.42 -20.36
N SER A 440 8.18 -6.27 -19.35
CA SER A 440 9.05 -6.23 -18.18
C SER A 440 10.36 -6.97 -18.37
N ASP A 441 10.38 -7.95 -19.26
CA ASP A 441 11.50 -8.86 -19.51
C ASP A 441 11.96 -8.86 -20.98
N GLY A 442 11.26 -8.13 -21.84
CA GLY A 442 11.62 -7.94 -23.24
C GLY A 442 11.25 -6.57 -23.84
N GLU A 443 11.08 -6.55 -25.15
CA GLU A 443 10.58 -5.44 -25.95
C GLU A 443 9.39 -5.89 -26.81
N ILE A 444 8.41 -5.01 -26.97
CA ILE A 444 7.28 -5.22 -27.87
C ILE A 444 7.73 -5.07 -29.33
N VAL A 445 7.50 -6.11 -30.15
CA VAL A 445 7.93 -6.17 -31.55
C VAL A 445 6.76 -6.11 -32.55
N SER A 446 5.52 -6.24 -32.11
CA SER A 446 4.33 -6.21 -32.98
C SER A 446 3.11 -5.58 -32.32
N TRP A 447 2.31 -4.88 -33.12
CA TRP A 447 1.03 -4.27 -32.74
C TRP A 447 -0.05 -4.70 -33.74
N GLN A 448 -1.25 -4.98 -33.25
CA GLN A 448 -2.43 -5.27 -34.05
C GLN A 448 -3.65 -4.57 -33.43
N TRP A 449 -4.18 -3.62 -34.18
CA TRP A 449 -5.36 -2.84 -33.82
C TRP A 449 -6.60 -3.36 -34.52
N ASP A 450 -7.71 -3.43 -33.81
CA ASP A 450 -9.07 -3.55 -34.34
C ASP A 450 -9.85 -2.32 -33.87
N PHE A 451 -10.36 -1.50 -34.79
CA PHE A 451 -11.03 -0.26 -34.46
C PHE A 451 -12.51 -0.43 -34.12
N GLY A 452 -13.05 -1.66 -34.16
CA GLY A 452 -14.43 -1.97 -33.81
C GLY A 452 -15.46 -1.61 -34.88
N ASP A 453 -15.02 -1.17 -36.06
CA ASP A 453 -15.85 -0.85 -37.24
C ASP A 453 -15.56 -1.76 -38.45
N GLY A 454 -14.75 -2.81 -38.25
CA GLY A 454 -14.28 -3.73 -39.28
C GLY A 454 -12.94 -3.34 -39.93
N ASN A 455 -12.35 -2.19 -39.57
CA ASN A 455 -11.00 -1.80 -39.99
C ASN A 455 -9.95 -2.12 -38.92
N SER A 456 -8.69 -2.27 -39.35
CA SER A 456 -7.56 -2.66 -38.51
C SER A 456 -6.26 -1.95 -38.89
N SER A 457 -5.26 -1.93 -38.01
CA SER A 457 -3.91 -1.42 -38.29
C SER A 457 -2.83 -2.26 -37.60
N ILE A 458 -1.60 -2.17 -38.11
CA ILE A 458 -0.40 -2.77 -37.48
C ILE A 458 0.63 -1.72 -37.05
N SER A 459 0.35 -0.44 -37.28
CA SER A 459 1.23 0.64 -36.84
C SER A 459 1.16 0.76 -35.32
N ARG A 460 2.30 1.08 -34.68
CA ARG A 460 2.36 1.32 -33.22
C ARG A 460 1.37 2.40 -32.77
N ASN A 461 1.36 3.54 -33.45
CA ASN A 461 0.51 4.70 -33.14
C ASN A 461 -0.35 5.09 -34.38
N PRO A 462 -1.45 4.38 -34.66
CA PRO A 462 -2.26 4.64 -35.85
C PRO A 462 -3.19 5.86 -35.67
N THR A 463 -3.63 6.40 -36.80
CA THR A 463 -4.77 7.33 -36.85
C THR A 463 -5.88 6.67 -37.68
N HIS A 464 -7.12 6.73 -37.20
CA HIS A 464 -8.27 6.11 -37.85
C HIS A 464 -9.45 7.09 -37.95
N THR A 465 -10.17 7.08 -39.07
CA THR A 465 -11.36 7.92 -39.28
C THR A 465 -12.61 7.06 -39.44
N TYR A 466 -13.58 7.25 -38.56
CA TYR A 466 -14.84 6.50 -38.56
C TYR A 466 -15.86 7.10 -39.55
N ALA A 467 -16.69 6.24 -40.16
CA ALA A 467 -17.70 6.68 -41.13
C ALA A 467 -18.94 7.30 -40.48
N SER A 468 -19.19 7.02 -39.20
CA SER A 468 -20.37 7.48 -38.45
C SER A 468 -20.03 7.76 -37.00
N THR A 469 -20.81 8.64 -36.36
CA THR A 469 -20.75 8.88 -34.93
C THR A 469 -21.18 7.63 -34.15
N GLY A 470 -20.55 7.33 -33.01
CA GLY A 470 -20.91 6.18 -32.18
C GLY A 470 -19.80 5.77 -31.20
N GLY A 471 -20.11 4.80 -30.35
CA GLY A 471 -19.13 4.12 -29.51
C GLY A 471 -18.59 2.88 -30.21
N TYR A 472 -17.27 2.80 -30.37
CA TYR A 472 -16.57 1.71 -31.03
C TYR A 472 -15.69 0.96 -30.02
N SER A 473 -15.76 -0.37 -30.04
CA SER A 473 -14.94 -1.22 -29.16
C SER A 473 -13.57 -1.45 -29.79
N VAL A 474 -12.61 -0.60 -29.46
CA VAL A 474 -11.25 -0.65 -30.01
C VAL A 474 -10.39 -1.62 -29.21
N SER A 475 -9.67 -2.51 -29.88
CA SER A 475 -8.74 -3.46 -29.27
C SER A 475 -7.32 -3.27 -29.81
N LEU A 476 -6.33 -3.29 -28.92
CA LEU A 476 -4.91 -3.41 -29.24
C LEU A 476 -4.41 -4.76 -28.75
N LYS A 477 -3.81 -5.55 -29.63
CA LYS A 477 -2.98 -6.71 -29.30
C LYS A 477 -1.51 -6.39 -29.54
N VAL A 478 -0.66 -6.69 -28.58
CA VAL A 478 0.80 -6.58 -28.71
C VAL A 478 1.47 -7.94 -28.62
N THR A 479 2.62 -8.10 -29.27
CA THR A 479 3.49 -9.29 -29.19
C THR A 479 4.92 -8.85 -28.90
N ASP A 480 5.60 -9.54 -27.99
CA ASP A 480 7.00 -9.28 -27.63
C ASP A 480 8.02 -10.06 -28.47
N ASN A 481 9.31 -9.84 -28.19
CA ASN A 481 10.42 -10.53 -28.85
C ASN A 481 10.49 -12.04 -28.56
N ASP A 482 9.78 -12.52 -27.54
CA ASP A 482 9.73 -13.93 -27.16
C ASP A 482 8.50 -14.65 -27.74
N GLY A 483 7.64 -13.90 -28.44
CA GLY A 483 6.48 -14.39 -29.16
C GLY A 483 5.20 -14.46 -28.32
N ASN A 484 5.23 -13.98 -27.09
CA ASN A 484 4.05 -13.90 -26.22
C ASN A 484 3.15 -12.74 -26.65
N SER A 485 1.89 -12.74 -26.21
CA SER A 485 0.96 -11.68 -26.61
C SER A 485 -0.11 -11.38 -25.57
N ALA A 486 -0.47 -10.11 -25.46
CA ALA A 486 -1.59 -9.62 -24.66
C ALA A 486 -2.48 -8.68 -25.45
N SER A 487 -3.68 -8.39 -24.93
CA SER A 487 -4.63 -7.48 -25.57
C SER A 487 -5.37 -6.60 -24.57
N LYS A 488 -5.66 -5.36 -24.96
CA LYS A 488 -6.50 -4.42 -24.22
C LYS A 488 -7.63 -3.93 -25.13
N THR A 489 -8.83 -3.81 -24.58
CA THR A 489 -10.00 -3.30 -25.30
C THR A 489 -10.61 -2.12 -24.53
N GLN A 490 -10.92 -1.03 -25.24
CA GLN A 490 -11.56 0.17 -24.69
C GLN A 490 -12.65 0.67 -25.64
N THR A 491 -13.72 1.25 -25.10
CA THR A 491 -14.76 1.91 -25.91
C THR A 491 -14.34 3.33 -26.24
N VAL A 492 -14.17 3.63 -27.53
CA VAL A 492 -13.89 4.97 -28.04
C VAL A 492 -15.16 5.56 -28.61
N SER A 493 -15.62 6.68 -28.06
CA SER A 493 -16.78 7.41 -28.59
C SER A 493 -16.30 8.49 -29.56
N VAL A 494 -16.72 8.39 -30.82
CA VAL A 494 -16.42 9.37 -31.86
C VAL A 494 -17.71 10.03 -32.32
N GLY A 495 -17.61 11.30 -32.66
CA GLY A 495 -18.73 12.15 -33.00
C GLY A 495 -18.32 13.60 -32.88
N ASP A 496 -19.16 14.50 -33.40
CA ASP A 496 -18.88 15.93 -33.31
C ASP A 496 -18.61 16.32 -31.84
N ALA A 497 -17.51 17.04 -31.59
CA ALA A 497 -17.31 17.69 -30.30
C ALA A 497 -18.58 18.50 -30.00
N PRO A 498 -19.11 18.48 -28.76
CA PRO A 498 -20.35 19.18 -28.46
C PRO A 498 -20.25 20.63 -28.92
N ARG A 499 -21.06 20.99 -29.92
CA ARG A 499 -21.08 22.31 -30.54
C ARG A 499 -22.49 22.88 -30.45
N ILE A 500 -22.58 24.13 -30.04
CA ILE A 500 -23.82 24.90 -30.06
C ILE A 500 -23.66 25.91 -31.18
N GLU A 501 -24.60 25.95 -32.12
CA GLU A 501 -24.65 26.96 -33.17
C GLU A 501 -26.08 27.48 -33.29
N GLU A 502 -26.27 28.74 -32.95
CA GLU A 502 -27.58 29.39 -32.92
C GLU A 502 -27.48 30.68 -33.71
N ASN A 503 -28.35 30.84 -34.71
CA ASN A 503 -28.25 31.94 -35.65
C ASN A 503 -29.44 32.90 -35.54
N ASN A 504 -29.20 34.16 -35.89
CA ASN A 504 -30.23 35.20 -35.98
C ASN A 504 -30.98 35.46 -34.66
N LEU A 505 -30.26 35.40 -33.54
CA LEU A 505 -30.81 35.65 -32.22
C LEU A 505 -31.20 37.13 -32.07
N SER A 506 -32.32 37.34 -31.38
CA SER A 506 -32.85 38.67 -31.06
C SER A 506 -33.57 38.62 -29.73
N ASP A 507 -33.43 39.67 -28.91
CA ASP A 507 -34.19 39.87 -27.66
C ASP A 507 -34.28 41.36 -27.29
N ASN A 508 -35.13 41.66 -26.30
CA ASN A 508 -35.29 43.00 -25.75
C ASN A 508 -34.41 43.19 -24.52
N THR A 509 -34.10 44.45 -24.24
CA THR A 509 -33.29 44.90 -23.12
C THR A 509 -33.69 44.21 -21.81
N GLY A 510 -32.72 43.52 -21.19
CA GLY A 510 -32.89 42.81 -19.91
C GLY A 510 -33.17 41.31 -20.04
N ASP A 511 -33.59 40.83 -21.21
CA ASP A 511 -33.89 39.42 -21.45
C ASP A 511 -32.61 38.57 -21.53
N TRP A 512 -32.78 37.26 -21.29
CA TRP A 512 -31.72 36.26 -21.32
C TRP A 512 -32.08 35.08 -22.22
N LYS A 513 -31.09 34.59 -22.98
CA LYS A 513 -31.08 33.25 -23.56
C LYS A 513 -30.01 32.40 -22.89
N HIS A 514 -30.35 31.14 -22.62
CA HIS A 514 -29.45 30.19 -21.97
C HIS A 514 -29.34 28.93 -22.79
N TYR A 515 -28.10 28.52 -23.08
CA TYR A 515 -27.77 27.31 -23.80
C TYR A 515 -26.89 26.44 -22.92
N LYS A 516 -27.15 25.14 -22.92
CA LYS A 516 -26.46 24.17 -22.08
C LYS A 516 -25.59 23.26 -22.93
N MET A 517 -24.35 23.07 -22.50
CA MET A 517 -23.39 22.15 -23.06
C MET A 517 -22.85 21.23 -21.95
N THR A 518 -22.63 19.96 -22.24
CA THR A 518 -21.99 19.03 -21.29
C THR A 518 -20.53 18.83 -21.70
N VAL A 519 -19.62 19.08 -20.75
CA VAL A 519 -18.18 18.94 -20.91
C VAL A 519 -17.75 17.59 -20.33
N SER A 520 -17.14 16.75 -21.15
CA SER A 520 -16.54 15.48 -20.72
C SER A 520 -15.19 15.70 -20.03
N SER A 521 -14.76 14.75 -19.20
CA SER A 521 -13.42 14.79 -18.59
C SER A 521 -12.32 14.77 -19.66
N GLY A 522 -11.31 15.63 -19.52
CA GLY A 522 -10.14 15.65 -20.41
C GLY A 522 -10.20 16.68 -21.54
N MET A 523 -11.28 17.47 -21.65
CA MET A 523 -11.34 18.58 -22.61
C MET A 523 -10.29 19.65 -22.29
N SER A 524 -9.59 20.10 -23.32
CA SER A 524 -8.50 21.07 -23.22
C SER A 524 -9.02 22.51 -23.26
N LYS A 525 -10.21 22.74 -23.85
CA LYS A 525 -10.73 24.10 -24.04
C LYS A 525 -12.24 24.14 -24.27
N LEU A 526 -12.89 25.21 -23.81
CA LEU A 526 -14.25 25.63 -24.16
C LEU A 526 -14.21 27.06 -24.69
N THR A 527 -14.71 27.29 -25.91
CA THR A 527 -14.80 28.61 -26.53
C THR A 527 -16.26 28.95 -26.85
N ALA A 528 -16.75 30.07 -26.35
CA ALA A 528 -18.04 30.64 -26.72
C ALA A 528 -17.84 31.97 -27.42
N THR A 529 -18.48 32.17 -28.57
CA THR A 529 -18.37 33.37 -29.40
C THR A 529 -19.76 33.83 -29.80
N ILE A 530 -20.06 35.11 -29.59
CA ILE A 530 -21.16 35.78 -30.28
C ILE A 530 -20.61 36.74 -31.32
N SER A 531 -21.31 36.86 -32.45
CA SER A 531 -20.90 37.77 -33.53
C SER A 531 -22.07 38.26 -34.36
N GLY A 532 -21.85 39.35 -35.10
CA GLY A 532 -22.82 39.87 -36.08
C GLY A 532 -23.97 40.68 -35.48
N GLY A 533 -25.02 40.88 -36.28
CA GLY A 533 -26.24 41.57 -35.84
C GLY A 533 -26.10 43.06 -35.54
N SER A 534 -27.13 43.59 -34.88
CA SER A 534 -27.25 44.96 -34.38
C SER A 534 -27.66 44.97 -32.90
N GLY A 535 -27.51 46.10 -32.21
CA GLY A 535 -27.81 46.21 -30.78
C GLY A 535 -26.60 45.91 -29.89
N ASP A 536 -26.86 45.41 -28.67
CA ASP A 536 -25.82 45.13 -27.66
C ASP A 536 -26.17 43.89 -26.83
N ALA A 537 -25.60 42.76 -27.22
CA ALA A 537 -25.71 41.47 -26.57
C ALA A 537 -24.43 41.14 -25.79
N ASP A 538 -24.58 40.81 -24.50
CA ASP A 538 -23.49 40.44 -23.60
C ASP A 538 -23.42 38.90 -23.43
N LEU A 539 -22.23 38.33 -23.57
CA LEU A 539 -21.92 36.91 -23.38
C LEU A 539 -21.52 36.59 -21.93
N TYR A 540 -22.11 35.53 -21.39
CA TYR A 540 -21.80 34.99 -20.08
C TYR A 540 -21.62 33.47 -20.15
N VAL A 541 -20.60 32.94 -19.48
CA VAL A 541 -20.38 31.49 -19.36
C VAL A 541 -20.22 31.09 -17.90
N ARG A 542 -20.89 30.00 -17.47
CA ARG A 542 -20.81 29.49 -16.09
C ARG A 542 -20.93 27.97 -16.02
N GLN A 543 -20.16 27.36 -15.12
CA GLN A 543 -20.25 25.93 -14.80
C GLN A 543 -21.39 25.65 -13.80
N GLY A 544 -22.12 24.56 -14.02
CA GLY A 544 -23.07 23.94 -13.09
C GLY A 544 -24.42 24.65 -12.94
N ALA A 545 -24.52 25.93 -13.32
CA ALA A 545 -25.75 26.71 -13.25
C ALA A 545 -25.78 27.83 -14.31
N GLN A 546 -26.98 28.34 -14.61
CA GLN A 546 -27.15 29.52 -15.45
C GLN A 546 -26.37 30.73 -14.85
N PRO A 547 -25.66 31.52 -15.68
CA PRO A 547 -25.00 32.74 -15.24
C PRO A 547 -26.00 33.79 -14.76
N THR A 548 -25.54 34.66 -13.87
CA THR A 548 -26.22 35.92 -13.52
C THR A 548 -25.28 37.09 -13.78
N THR A 549 -25.76 38.32 -13.63
CA THR A 549 -24.93 39.52 -13.77
C THR A 549 -23.79 39.61 -12.73
N SER A 550 -23.87 38.83 -11.64
CA SER A 550 -22.88 38.80 -10.56
C SER A 550 -22.20 37.44 -10.36
N GLN A 551 -22.66 36.39 -11.04
CA GLN A 551 -22.10 35.04 -10.94
C GLN A 551 -21.88 34.45 -12.35
N TYR A 552 -20.63 34.41 -12.76
CA TYR A 552 -20.18 33.83 -14.03
C TYR A 552 -18.73 33.37 -13.88
N ASN A 553 -18.32 32.41 -14.71
CA ASN A 553 -16.92 32.05 -14.85
C ASN A 553 -16.21 32.98 -15.84
N CYS A 554 -16.93 33.49 -16.83
CA CYS A 554 -16.37 34.33 -17.86
C CYS A 554 -17.41 35.28 -18.47
N ARG A 555 -16.98 36.53 -18.68
CA ARG A 555 -17.70 37.63 -19.34
C ARG A 555 -16.65 38.53 -20.03
N PRO A 556 -16.72 38.81 -21.34
CA PRO A 556 -15.66 39.53 -22.07
C PRO A 556 -15.56 41.05 -21.84
N TYR A 557 -16.61 41.69 -21.29
CA TYR A 557 -16.64 43.15 -21.04
C TYR A 557 -16.41 44.01 -22.29
N THR A 558 -16.89 43.54 -23.43
CA THR A 558 -16.84 44.25 -24.69
C THR A 558 -18.15 45.01 -24.92
N ASN A 559 -18.14 45.98 -25.83
CA ASN A 559 -19.36 46.67 -26.24
C ASN A 559 -19.79 46.10 -27.60
N GLY A 560 -21.09 45.85 -27.77
CA GLY A 560 -21.64 45.29 -28.99
C GLY A 560 -21.49 43.77 -29.07
N ASN A 561 -21.97 43.20 -30.17
CA ASN A 561 -22.28 41.78 -30.26
C ASN A 561 -21.10 40.85 -30.59
N ASN A 562 -19.87 41.36 -30.68
CA ASN A 562 -18.69 40.56 -31.04
C ASN A 562 -17.88 40.25 -29.78
N GLU A 563 -18.24 39.17 -29.10
CA GLU A 563 -17.67 38.80 -27.82
C GLU A 563 -17.16 37.35 -27.83
N VAL A 564 -16.02 37.10 -27.17
CA VAL A 564 -15.42 35.78 -27.08
C VAL A 564 -15.05 35.46 -25.64
N CYS A 565 -15.47 34.28 -25.19
CA CYS A 565 -15.08 33.69 -23.92
C CYS A 565 -14.34 32.38 -24.15
N THR A 566 -13.09 32.28 -23.66
CA THR A 566 -12.28 31.07 -23.75
C THR A 566 -11.89 30.59 -22.36
N LEU A 567 -12.12 29.30 -22.09
CA LEU A 567 -11.80 28.62 -20.84
C LEU A 567 -10.86 27.47 -21.14
N ASN A 568 -9.65 27.49 -20.56
CA ASN A 568 -8.68 26.41 -20.71
C ASN A 568 -8.92 25.33 -19.64
N ASN A 569 -8.81 24.06 -20.03
CA ASN A 569 -9.04 22.88 -19.20
C ASN A 569 -10.37 22.95 -18.42
N PRO A 570 -11.52 23.14 -19.10
CA PRO A 570 -12.80 23.24 -18.42
C PRO A 570 -13.08 21.95 -17.62
N ALA A 571 -13.50 22.12 -16.36
CA ALA A 571 -13.88 20.99 -15.53
C ALA A 571 -15.10 20.24 -16.13
N ALA A 572 -15.10 18.92 -16.00
CA ALA A 572 -16.19 18.08 -16.47
C ALA A 572 -17.53 18.46 -15.81
N GLY A 573 -18.62 18.25 -16.53
CA GLY A 573 -19.98 18.54 -16.10
C GLY A 573 -20.69 19.56 -16.98
N ASP A 574 -21.80 20.08 -16.50
CA ASP A 574 -22.65 20.99 -17.28
C ASP A 574 -22.09 22.42 -17.28
N TRP A 575 -22.08 23.04 -18.45
CA TRP A 575 -21.73 24.43 -18.68
C TRP A 575 -22.88 25.16 -19.37
N TYR A 576 -23.11 26.39 -18.96
CA TYR A 576 -24.16 27.25 -19.47
C TYR A 576 -23.53 28.45 -20.17
N ILE A 577 -23.81 28.58 -21.46
CA ILE A 577 -23.46 29.73 -22.31
C ILE A 577 -24.72 30.57 -22.44
N SER A 578 -24.66 31.84 -22.08
CA SER A 578 -25.83 32.69 -22.00
C SER A 578 -25.59 34.04 -22.63
N ILE A 579 -26.64 34.56 -23.26
CA ILE A 579 -26.64 35.87 -23.88
C ILE A 579 -27.64 36.72 -23.13
N ARG A 580 -27.22 37.91 -22.73
CA ARG A 580 -28.09 38.90 -22.12
C ARG A 580 -28.21 40.11 -23.03
N ALA A 581 -29.42 40.56 -23.28
CA ALA A 581 -29.65 41.83 -23.98
C ALA A 581 -29.29 43.01 -23.07
N TYR A 582 -28.11 43.60 -23.24
CA TYR A 582 -27.76 44.87 -22.59
C TYR A 582 -28.58 46.02 -23.19
N ARG A 583 -28.80 45.95 -24.50
CA ARG A 583 -29.84 46.66 -25.25
C ARG A 583 -30.58 45.68 -26.14
N ASP A 584 -31.70 46.10 -26.71
CA ASP A 584 -32.38 45.34 -27.76
C ASP A 584 -31.37 44.97 -28.85
N TYR A 585 -31.29 43.69 -29.19
CA TYR A 585 -30.37 43.18 -30.20
C TYR A 585 -31.11 42.31 -31.21
N SER A 586 -30.58 42.23 -32.42
CA SER A 586 -31.13 41.38 -33.48
C SER A 586 -30.08 40.94 -34.48
N GLY A 587 -30.21 39.69 -34.93
CA GLY A 587 -29.33 39.08 -35.93
C GLY A 587 -27.99 38.61 -35.38
N VAL A 588 -27.90 38.30 -34.08
CA VAL A 588 -26.66 37.83 -33.44
C VAL A 588 -26.54 36.32 -33.57
N ASP A 589 -25.37 35.83 -33.94
CA ASP A 589 -25.07 34.41 -34.01
C ASP A 589 -24.23 34.00 -32.80
N LEU A 590 -24.46 32.79 -32.27
CA LEU A 590 -23.74 32.19 -31.16
C LEU A 590 -23.09 30.88 -31.63
N VAL A 591 -21.80 30.73 -31.32
CA VAL A 591 -21.04 29.50 -31.50
C VAL A 591 -20.39 29.12 -30.17
N GLY A 592 -20.69 27.92 -29.66
CA GLY A 592 -20.00 27.29 -28.53
C GLY A 592 -19.29 26.02 -29.00
N GLU A 593 -18.00 25.89 -28.72
CA GLU A 593 -17.14 24.78 -29.20
C GLU A 593 -16.24 24.23 -28.07
N LEU A 594 -16.04 22.91 -28.07
CA LEU A 594 -15.09 22.21 -27.20
C LEU A 594 -13.92 21.64 -28.01
N GLU A 595 -12.71 21.73 -27.46
CA GLU A 595 -11.47 21.13 -28.00
C GLU A 595 -10.86 20.14 -27.00
#